data_AF-A0A2E9RYM3-F1
#
_entry.id   AF-A0A2E9RYM3-F1
#
_cell.length_a   1.000
_cell.length_b   1.000
_cell.length_c   1.000
_cell.angle_alpha   90.00
_cell.angle_beta   90.00
_cell.angle_gamma   90.00
#
_symmetry.space_group_name_H-M   'P 1'
#
loop_
_entity.id
_entity.type
_entity.pdbx_description
1 polymer ?
#
loop_
_entity_poly.entity_id
_entity_poly.type
_entity_poly.pdbx_seq_one_letter_code
_entity_poly.pdbx_strand_id
1 'polypeptide(L)'
;MTKRAAKRKAAVTTAFLLLFGFGCRNSPHEHFAFGEPVVLRDDAVLVRENLTDTQSIHHDSRREVDIARLRVEWLAAEKSLADAQLVAAETRERQDGLAVKYSRFLELDARVPGDKGPVAPEVMSVWENNLRQYGAQTARSKAKVRLSLRRVKPLRQKALVLGLLADRPQTVSQEENEP
;
A
#
# COMPACT_ATOMS: atom_id res chain seq x y z
N MET A 1 5.20 -39.74 35.23
CA MET A 1 4.43 -38.49 35.00
C MET A 1 5.30 -37.36 35.52
N THR A 2 5.72 -36.31 34.81
CA THR A 2 5.30 -35.70 33.53
C THR A 2 6.52 -35.16 32.77
N LYS A 3 6.51 -35.43 31.47
CA LYS A 3 7.32 -34.81 30.41
C LYS A 3 6.89 -33.35 30.23
N ARG A 4 7.83 -32.44 29.93
CA ARG A 4 7.79 -31.42 28.84
C ARG A 4 8.61 -30.17 29.19
N ALA A 5 9.92 -30.26 29.02
CA ALA A 5 10.78 -29.08 28.84
C ALA A 5 11.97 -29.49 27.98
N ALA A 6 11.93 -29.18 26.69
CA ALA A 6 13.05 -29.14 25.72
C ALA A 6 12.57 -29.52 24.30
N LYS A 7 11.73 -28.70 23.68
CA LYS A 7 11.57 -28.68 22.22
C LYS A 7 11.20 -27.28 21.80
N ARG A 8 12.19 -26.43 21.50
CA ARG A 8 11.99 -25.18 20.74
C ARG A 8 13.28 -24.46 20.31
N LYS A 9 14.38 -25.15 20.01
CA LYS A 9 15.57 -24.52 19.39
C LYS A 9 16.37 -25.52 18.53
N ALA A 10 15.78 -26.04 17.46
CA ALA A 10 16.50 -26.87 16.46
C ALA A 10 15.74 -26.97 15.12
N ALA A 11 15.18 -25.86 14.64
CA ALA A 11 14.44 -25.83 13.37
C ALA A 11 14.82 -24.60 12.52
N VAL A 12 16.10 -24.20 12.56
CA VAL A 12 16.60 -23.05 11.80
C VAL A 12 17.79 -23.41 10.89
N THR A 13 18.29 -24.66 10.92
CA THR A 13 19.57 -25.01 10.26
C THR A 13 19.50 -26.12 9.20
N THR A 14 18.32 -26.45 8.69
CA THR A 14 18.16 -27.49 7.64
C THR A 14 17.51 -27.01 6.34
N ALA A 15 17.05 -25.76 6.27
CA ALA A 15 16.45 -25.21 5.05
C ALA A 15 17.45 -24.47 4.13
N PHE A 16 18.69 -24.26 4.59
CA PHE A 16 19.70 -23.47 3.87
C PHE A 16 20.61 -24.32 2.94
N LEU A 17 20.54 -25.65 3.02
CA LEU A 17 21.37 -26.57 2.22
C LEU A 17 20.66 -27.14 0.98
N LEU A 18 19.43 -26.71 0.68
CA LEU A 18 18.71 -27.10 -0.53
C LEU A 18 18.71 -26.04 -1.64
N LEU A 19 19.41 -24.90 -1.45
CA LEU A 19 19.36 -23.77 -2.39
C LEU A 19 20.65 -23.48 -3.16
N PHE A 20 21.79 -24.13 -2.86
CA PHE A 20 23.04 -23.89 -3.61
C PHE A 20 23.84 -25.18 -3.79
N GLY A 21 23.55 -25.87 -4.89
CA GLY A 21 24.24 -27.09 -5.31
C GLY A 21 24.04 -27.36 -6.80
N PHE A 22 24.36 -26.35 -7.61
CA PHE A 22 24.51 -26.47 -9.06
C PHE A 22 25.70 -27.39 -9.36
N GLY A 23 25.52 -28.38 -10.25
CA GLY A 23 26.62 -28.82 -11.13
C GLY A 23 26.97 -30.32 -11.15
N CYS A 24 26.62 -30.92 -12.29
CA CYS A 24 27.39 -31.94 -13.03
C CYS A 24 27.32 -33.40 -12.58
N ARG A 25 26.41 -34.16 -13.22
CA ARG A 25 26.75 -35.49 -13.74
C ARG A 25 26.12 -35.68 -15.12
N ASN A 26 26.99 -35.67 -16.14
CA ASN A 26 26.71 -36.19 -17.47
C ASN A 26 26.39 -37.69 -17.37
N SER A 27 25.26 -38.12 -17.90
CA SER A 27 25.19 -39.34 -18.71
C SER A 27 23.99 -39.29 -19.67
N PRO A 28 24.15 -39.73 -20.92
CA PRO A 28 23.14 -39.67 -21.96
C PRO A 28 22.19 -40.88 -21.84
N HIS A 29 20.90 -40.63 -22.10
CA HIS A 29 19.81 -41.62 -22.15
C HIS A 29 19.32 -42.16 -20.79
N GLU A 30 18.12 -41.71 -20.37
CA GLU A 30 17.12 -42.54 -19.64
C GLU A 30 15.79 -41.77 -19.64
N HIS A 31 14.89 -42.13 -20.56
CA HIS A 31 13.73 -42.98 -20.31
C HIS A 31 12.58 -42.25 -19.59
N PHE A 32 11.68 -41.77 -20.44
CA PHE A 32 10.29 -41.43 -20.15
C PHE A 32 9.63 -42.46 -19.24
N ALA A 33 8.97 -41.99 -18.19
CA ALA A 33 8.00 -42.77 -17.45
C ALA A 33 6.83 -41.87 -17.03
N PHE A 34 5.98 -41.49 -17.97
CA PHE A 34 4.52 -41.34 -17.80
C PHE A 34 3.87 -41.47 -19.19
N GLY A 35 2.73 -42.17 -19.23
CA GLY A 35 2.18 -42.87 -20.39
C GLY A 35 1.86 -42.01 -21.63
N GLU A 36 1.98 -42.69 -22.77
CA GLU A 36 1.90 -42.25 -24.16
C GLU A 36 3.05 -41.31 -24.62
N PRO A 37 4.02 -41.81 -25.40
CA PRO A 37 5.03 -40.96 -26.00
C PRO A 37 4.35 -40.10 -27.07
N VAL A 38 4.21 -38.80 -26.80
CA VAL A 38 4.16 -37.82 -27.89
C VAL A 38 5.51 -37.93 -28.58
N VAL A 39 5.59 -38.78 -29.61
CA VAL A 39 6.71 -38.80 -30.53
C VAL A 39 6.69 -37.43 -31.20
N LEU A 40 7.48 -36.49 -30.68
CA LEU A 40 7.95 -35.36 -31.45
C LEU A 40 8.75 -35.99 -32.59
N ARG A 41 8.08 -36.19 -33.73
CA ARG A 41 8.78 -36.55 -34.96
C ARG A 41 9.74 -35.40 -35.20
N ASP A 42 11.04 -35.67 -35.28
CA ASP A 42 12.03 -34.70 -35.74
C ASP A 42 11.76 -34.27 -37.21
N ASP A 43 10.85 -34.98 -37.88
CA ASP A 43 10.32 -34.69 -39.22
C ASP A 43 9.00 -33.90 -39.20
N ALA A 44 8.47 -33.57 -38.01
CA ALA A 44 7.36 -32.63 -37.93
C ALA A 44 7.91 -31.26 -38.28
N VAL A 45 7.76 -30.89 -39.56
CA VAL A 45 7.73 -29.50 -39.98
C VAL A 45 6.74 -28.82 -39.03
N LEU A 46 7.26 -28.15 -38.01
CA LEU A 46 6.46 -27.25 -37.18
C LEU A 46 5.95 -26.22 -38.18
N VAL A 47 4.73 -26.46 -38.66
CA VAL A 47 4.05 -25.57 -39.58
C VAL A 47 4.08 -24.22 -38.87
N ARG A 48 4.77 -23.27 -39.50
CA ARG A 48 5.08 -21.94 -38.97
C ARG A 48 3.82 -21.24 -38.42
N GLU A 49 2.65 -21.64 -38.94
CA GLU A 49 1.32 -21.23 -38.48
C GLU A 49 1.06 -21.58 -37.00
N ASN A 50 1.31 -22.82 -36.56
CA ASN A 50 1.05 -23.26 -35.17
C ASN A 50 2.00 -22.64 -34.12
N LEU A 51 3.23 -22.30 -34.52
CA LEU A 51 4.18 -21.59 -33.65
C LEU A 51 3.74 -20.14 -33.41
N THR A 52 3.12 -19.52 -34.41
CA THR A 52 2.66 -18.13 -34.32
C THR A 52 1.44 -18.04 -33.40
N ASP A 53 0.54 -19.02 -33.47
CA ASP A 53 -0.66 -19.10 -32.63
C ASP A 53 -0.34 -19.42 -31.17
N THR A 54 0.62 -20.31 -30.91
CA THR A 54 1.05 -20.59 -29.53
C THR A 54 1.80 -19.42 -28.91
N GLN A 55 2.59 -18.68 -29.70
CA GLN A 55 3.25 -17.45 -29.24
C GLN A 55 2.24 -16.32 -28.95
N SER A 56 1.20 -16.16 -29.76
CA SER A 56 0.15 -15.16 -29.54
C SER A 56 -0.66 -15.45 -28.28
N ILE A 57 -1.12 -16.70 -28.09
CA ILE A 57 -1.85 -17.14 -26.87
C ILE A 57 -1.01 -16.89 -25.60
N HIS A 58 0.28 -17.23 -25.65
CA HIS A 58 1.16 -17.00 -24.51
C HIS A 58 1.46 -15.50 -24.28
N HIS A 59 1.49 -14.67 -25.33
CA HIS A 59 1.62 -13.22 -25.18
C HIS A 59 0.35 -12.59 -24.57
N ASP A 60 -0.82 -13.03 -25.01
CA ASP A 60 -2.11 -12.56 -24.50
C ASP A 60 -2.30 -12.91 -23.03
N SER A 61 -2.00 -14.15 -22.63
CA SER A 61 -2.06 -14.55 -21.22
C SER A 61 -1.11 -13.76 -20.31
N ARG A 62 0.11 -13.44 -20.77
CA ARG A 62 1.03 -12.56 -20.02
C ARG A 62 0.47 -11.15 -19.87
N ARG A 63 -0.11 -10.61 -20.94
CA ARG A 63 -0.74 -9.28 -20.94
C ARG A 63 -1.90 -9.21 -19.95
N GLU A 64 -2.73 -10.25 -19.89
CA GLU A 64 -3.83 -10.34 -18.91
C GLU A 64 -3.32 -10.33 -17.47
N VAL A 65 -2.26 -11.09 -17.18
CA VAL A 65 -1.62 -11.12 -15.86
C VAL A 65 -1.04 -9.76 -15.49
N ASP A 66 -0.37 -9.08 -16.42
CA ASP A 66 0.19 -7.74 -16.19
C ASP A 66 -0.90 -6.69 -15.92
N ILE A 67 -2.01 -6.76 -16.65
CA ILE A 67 -3.18 -5.91 -16.43
C ILE A 67 -3.79 -6.17 -15.04
N ALA A 68 -3.97 -7.44 -14.67
CA ALA A 68 -4.48 -7.82 -13.36
C ALA A 68 -3.56 -7.31 -12.22
N ARG A 69 -2.25 -7.45 -12.40
CA ARG A 69 -1.25 -6.96 -11.45
C ARG A 69 -1.33 -5.45 -11.27
N LEU A 70 -1.37 -4.69 -12.37
CA LEU A 70 -1.51 -3.25 -12.32
C LEU A 70 -2.80 -2.84 -11.59
N ARG A 71 -3.91 -3.53 -11.84
CA ARG A 71 -5.19 -3.26 -11.18
C ARG A 71 -5.09 -3.46 -9.67
N VAL A 72 -4.47 -4.54 -9.22
CA VAL A 72 -4.24 -4.80 -7.80
C VAL A 72 -3.34 -3.74 -7.18
N GLU A 73 -2.24 -3.39 -7.83
CA GLU A 73 -1.30 -2.37 -7.34
C GLU A 73 -1.95 -0.99 -7.24
N TRP A 74 -2.74 -0.60 -8.24
CA TRP A 74 -3.48 0.64 -8.26
C TRP A 74 -4.53 0.69 -7.14
N LEU A 75 -5.37 -0.33 -6.99
CA LEU A 75 -6.40 -0.40 -5.94
C LEU A 75 -5.78 -0.38 -4.54
N ALA A 76 -4.66 -1.08 -4.33
CA ALA A 76 -3.93 -1.05 -3.07
C ALA A 76 -3.37 0.35 -2.77
N ALA A 77 -2.86 1.04 -3.80
CA ALA A 77 -2.37 2.40 -3.66
C ALA A 77 -3.51 3.39 -3.37
N GLU A 78 -4.66 3.28 -4.03
CA GLU A 78 -5.84 4.11 -3.76
C GLU A 78 -6.38 3.92 -2.35
N LYS A 79 -6.51 2.67 -1.90
CA LYS A 79 -6.86 2.38 -0.51
C LYS A 79 -5.90 3.08 0.46
N SER A 80 -4.59 2.98 0.22
CA SER A 80 -3.59 3.62 1.07
C SER A 80 -3.65 5.16 1.06
N LEU A 81 -4.14 5.76 -0.04
CA LEU A 81 -4.38 7.18 -0.14
C LEU A 81 -5.63 7.58 0.66
N ALA A 82 -6.72 6.82 0.53
CA ALA A 82 -7.95 7.04 1.29
C ALA A 82 -7.70 6.90 2.80
N ASP A 83 -6.97 5.87 3.24
CA ASP A 83 -6.59 5.68 4.63
C ASP A 83 -5.73 6.85 5.14
N ALA A 84 -4.80 7.35 4.33
CA ALA A 84 -3.99 8.51 4.70
C ALA A 84 -4.82 9.80 4.80
N GLN A 85 -5.82 9.97 3.92
CA GLN A 85 -6.74 11.11 3.94
C GLN A 85 -7.64 11.08 5.18
N LEU A 86 -8.17 9.91 5.53
CA LEU A 86 -8.98 9.71 6.74
C LEU A 86 -8.18 10.08 8.00
N VAL A 87 -6.95 9.57 8.14
CA VAL A 87 -6.08 9.94 9.27
C VAL A 87 -5.76 11.43 9.27
N ALA A 88 -5.57 12.05 8.10
CA ALA A 88 -5.34 13.49 8.00
C ALA A 88 -6.57 14.31 8.41
N ALA A 89 -7.78 13.85 8.08
CA ALA A 89 -9.02 14.48 8.50
C ALA A 89 -9.24 14.33 10.02
N GLU A 90 -9.06 13.14 10.58
CA GLU A 90 -9.20 12.89 12.03
C GLU A 90 -8.20 13.72 12.85
N THR A 91 -6.95 13.81 12.40
CA THR A 91 -5.93 14.63 13.09
C THR A 91 -6.24 16.11 13.04
N ARG A 92 -6.77 16.59 11.92
CA ARG A 92 -7.24 17.98 11.77
C ARG A 92 -8.44 18.25 12.67
N GLU A 93 -9.44 17.37 12.70
CA GLU A 93 -10.62 17.52 13.54
C GLU A 93 -10.26 17.59 15.03
N ARG A 94 -9.32 16.75 15.51
CA ARG A 94 -8.82 16.82 16.90
C ARG A 94 -8.13 18.15 17.20
N GLN A 95 -7.33 18.65 16.26
CA GLN A 95 -6.67 19.95 16.39
C GLN A 95 -7.70 21.08 16.46
N ASP A 96 -8.64 21.11 15.52
CA ASP A 96 -9.66 22.15 15.41
C ASP A 96 -10.60 22.12 16.62
N GLY A 97 -11.01 20.93 17.07
CA GLY A 97 -11.83 20.75 18.26
C GLY A 97 -11.16 21.23 19.55
N LEU A 98 -9.83 21.09 19.66
CA LEU A 98 -9.07 21.67 20.78
C LEU A 98 -8.89 23.19 20.62
N ALA A 99 -8.65 23.67 19.39
CA ALA A 99 -8.46 25.09 19.10
C ALA A 99 -9.72 25.90 19.42
N VAL A 100 -10.91 25.39 19.07
CA VAL A 100 -12.20 26.01 19.40
C VAL A 100 -12.43 26.07 20.92
N LYS A 101 -12.05 25.02 21.66
CA LYS A 101 -12.13 25.04 23.13
C LYS A 101 -11.18 26.07 23.74
N TYR A 102 -9.96 26.14 23.22
CA TYR A 102 -8.94 27.11 23.64
C TYR A 102 -9.38 28.54 23.33
N SER A 103 -9.90 28.84 22.14
CA SER A 103 -10.37 30.18 21.77
C SER A 103 -11.56 30.63 22.61
N ARG A 104 -12.57 29.76 22.79
CA ARG A 104 -13.73 30.05 23.64
C ARG A 104 -13.31 30.34 25.08
N PHE A 105 -12.26 29.68 25.55
CA PHE A 105 -11.72 29.94 26.87
C PHE A 105 -11.07 31.32 26.97
N LEU A 106 -10.23 31.70 25.99
CA LEU A 106 -9.62 33.03 25.95
C LEU A 106 -10.66 34.15 25.94
N GLU A 107 -11.78 33.95 25.24
CA GLU A 107 -12.91 34.89 25.25
C GLU A 107 -13.57 35.02 26.63
N LEU A 108 -13.66 33.92 27.40
CA LEU A 108 -14.22 33.94 28.74
C LEU A 108 -13.27 34.62 29.74
N ASP A 109 -11.97 34.34 29.65
CA ASP A 109 -10.94 34.95 30.49
C ASP A 109 -10.91 36.48 30.29
N ALA A 110 -11.02 36.94 29.04
CA ALA A 110 -11.12 38.36 28.72
C ALA A 110 -12.38 39.05 29.29
N ARG A 111 -13.47 38.30 29.52
CA ARG A 111 -14.75 38.83 30.03
C ARG A 111 -14.85 38.80 31.56
N VAL A 112 -14.13 37.90 32.24
CA VAL A 112 -14.16 37.76 33.70
C VAL A 112 -12.76 38.05 34.25
N PRO A 113 -12.36 39.34 34.35
CA PRO A 113 -11.11 39.70 34.96
C PRO A 113 -11.17 39.43 36.47
N GLY A 114 -10.53 38.36 36.90
CA GLY A 114 -10.25 38.08 38.30
C GLY A 114 -8.78 37.74 38.46
N ASP A 115 -8.19 38.01 39.62
CA ASP A 115 -6.75 37.85 39.93
C ASP A 115 -6.15 36.45 39.66
N LYS A 116 -6.98 35.46 39.34
CA LYS A 116 -6.57 34.07 39.04
C LYS A 116 -7.10 33.50 37.72
N GLY A 117 -7.87 34.27 36.93
CA GLY A 117 -8.57 33.76 35.75
C GLY A 117 -9.49 32.57 36.06
N PRO A 118 -10.22 32.01 35.07
CA PRO A 118 -11.06 30.84 35.29
C PRO A 118 -10.29 29.50 35.33
N VAL A 119 -9.02 29.46 34.89
CA VAL A 119 -8.21 28.23 34.81
C VAL A 119 -6.76 28.50 35.22
N ALA A 120 -6.14 27.54 35.92
CA ALA A 120 -4.74 27.63 36.32
C ALA A 120 -3.78 27.68 35.11
N PRO A 121 -2.71 28.49 35.15
CA PRO A 121 -1.72 28.60 34.07
C PRO A 121 -1.13 27.25 33.62
N GLU A 122 -1.05 26.29 34.54
CA GLU A 122 -0.60 24.92 34.28
C GLU A 122 -1.48 24.21 33.25
N VAL A 123 -2.80 24.34 33.35
CA VAL A 123 -3.76 23.72 32.41
C VAL A 123 -3.69 24.38 31.04
N MET A 124 -3.48 25.70 30.99
CA MET A 124 -3.28 26.44 29.74
C MET A 124 -2.04 25.96 28.99
N SER A 125 -0.93 25.75 29.71
CA SER A 125 0.30 25.23 29.12
C SER A 125 0.11 23.82 28.53
N VAL A 126 -0.74 22.99 29.13
CA VAL A 126 -1.09 21.66 28.60
C VAL A 126 -1.87 21.78 27.30
N TRP A 127 -2.83 22.68 27.20
CA TRP A 127 -3.62 22.89 25.98
C TRP A 127 -2.74 23.41 24.84
N GLU A 128 -1.86 24.37 25.11
CA GLU A 128 -0.91 24.88 24.13
C GLU A 128 0.06 23.81 23.64
N ASN A 129 0.59 22.99 24.56
CA ASN A 129 1.45 21.87 24.21
C ASN A 129 0.71 20.84 23.35
N ASN A 130 -0.54 20.51 23.70
CA ASN A 130 -1.37 19.60 22.92
C ASN A 130 -1.68 20.16 21.53
N LEU A 131 -1.96 21.47 21.41
CA LEU A 131 -2.17 22.13 20.12
C LEU A 131 -0.92 22.07 19.24
N ARG A 132 0.28 22.30 19.80
CA ARG A 132 1.55 22.13 19.07
C ARG A 132 1.75 20.68 18.62
N GLN A 133 1.47 19.71 19.49
CA GLN A 133 1.59 18.30 19.16
C GLN A 133 0.62 17.88 18.04
N TYR A 134 -0.64 18.29 18.14
CA TYR A 134 -1.63 18.01 17.09
C TYR A 134 -1.29 18.72 15.79
N GLY A 135 -0.82 19.97 15.83
CA GLY A 135 -0.30 20.67 14.65
C GLY A 135 0.83 19.91 13.95
N ALA A 136 1.79 19.38 14.72
CA ALA A 136 2.86 18.55 14.19
C ALA A 136 2.34 17.22 13.60
N GLN A 137 1.34 16.59 14.24
CA GLN A 137 0.69 15.38 13.73
C GLN A 137 -0.07 15.64 12.43
N THR A 138 -0.82 16.73 12.34
CA THR A 138 -1.53 17.19 11.13
C THR A 138 -0.56 17.47 10.00
N ALA A 139 0.59 18.10 10.27
CA ALA A 139 1.61 18.31 9.26
C ALA A 139 2.18 16.98 8.71
N ARG A 140 2.45 16.01 9.59
CA ARG A 140 2.92 14.67 9.22
C ARG A 140 1.88 13.89 8.42
N SER A 141 0.61 13.92 8.83
CA SER A 141 -0.49 13.24 8.14
C SER A 141 -0.71 13.84 6.75
N LYS A 142 -0.70 15.18 6.61
CA LYS A 142 -0.72 15.86 5.31
C LYS A 142 0.47 15.48 4.43
N ALA A 143 1.67 15.37 4.98
CA ALA A 143 2.84 14.92 4.24
C ALA A 143 2.67 13.47 3.73
N LYS A 144 2.10 12.58 4.55
CA LYS A 144 1.77 11.20 4.15
C LYS A 144 0.77 11.17 2.98
N VAL A 145 -0.28 11.98 3.03
CA VAL A 145 -1.23 12.13 1.90
C VAL A 145 -0.51 12.55 0.62
N ARG A 146 0.38 13.55 0.69
CA ARG A 146 1.16 14.00 -0.47
C ARG A 146 2.03 12.88 -1.06
N LEU A 147 2.66 12.07 -0.22
CA LEU A 147 3.46 10.93 -0.66
C LEU A 147 2.59 9.83 -1.29
N SER A 148 1.46 9.47 -0.66
CA SER A 148 0.51 8.51 -1.23
C SER A 148 -0.03 8.99 -2.58
N LEU A 149 -0.34 10.27 -2.72
CA LEU A 149 -0.83 10.86 -3.97
C LEU A 149 0.23 10.76 -5.10
N ARG A 150 1.50 11.00 -4.78
CA ARG A 150 2.61 10.81 -5.74
C ARG A 150 2.72 9.37 -6.24
N ARG A 151 2.43 8.39 -5.38
CA ARG A 151 2.42 6.96 -5.74
C ARG A 151 1.21 6.57 -6.59
N VAL A 152 0.03 7.11 -6.29
CA VAL A 152 -1.23 6.76 -6.99
C VAL A 152 -1.29 7.35 -8.39
N LYS A 153 -0.85 8.61 -8.59
CA LYS A 153 -0.92 9.31 -9.88
C LYS A 153 -0.46 8.49 -11.10
N PRO A 154 0.76 7.92 -11.12
CA PRO A 154 1.22 7.16 -12.28
C PRO A 154 0.44 5.86 -12.50
N LEU A 155 0.03 5.17 -11.42
CA LEU A 155 -0.76 3.94 -11.50
C LEU A 155 -2.14 4.20 -12.08
N ARG A 156 -2.78 5.29 -11.63
CA ARG A 156 -4.08 5.73 -12.16
C ARG A 156 -3.99 6.10 -13.63
N GLN A 157 -2.95 6.83 -14.04
CA GLN A 157 -2.73 7.16 -15.45
C GLN A 157 -2.55 5.91 -16.32
N LYS A 158 -1.75 4.94 -15.87
CA LYS A 158 -1.57 3.66 -16.57
C LYS A 158 -2.89 2.88 -16.67
N ALA A 159 -3.65 2.83 -15.57
CA ALA A 159 -4.93 2.16 -15.54
C ALA A 159 -5.97 2.82 -16.47
N LEU A 160 -5.95 4.15 -16.60
CA LEU A 160 -6.80 4.90 -17.53
C LEU A 160 -6.44 4.60 -18.99
N VAL A 161 -5.15 4.63 -19.33
CA VAL A 161 -4.66 4.29 -20.70
C VAL A 161 -5.05 2.86 -21.09
N LEU A 162 -5.10 1.93 -20.13
CA LEU A 162 -5.50 0.55 -20.35
C LEU A 162 -7.02 0.32 -20.30
N GLY A 163 -7.82 1.38 -20.17
CA GLY A 163 -9.29 1.29 -20.11
C GLY A 163 -9.82 0.60 -18.85
N LEU A 164 -9.02 0.49 -17.79
CA LEU A 164 -9.40 -0.14 -16.53
C LEU A 164 -10.25 0.77 -15.63
N LEU A 165 -10.20 2.08 -15.88
CA LEU A 165 -11.09 3.06 -15.26
C LEU A 165 -12.19 3.43 -16.24
N ALA A 166 -13.45 3.26 -15.81
CA ALA A 166 -14.53 4.08 -16.34
C ALA A 166 -14.27 5.54 -15.92
N ASP A 167 -14.55 6.50 -16.81
CA ASP A 167 -14.42 7.92 -16.52
C ASP A 167 -15.28 8.27 -15.30
N ARG A 168 -14.65 8.28 -14.11
CA ARG A 168 -15.29 8.80 -12.90
C ARG A 168 -14.96 10.28 -12.85
N PRO A 169 -15.96 11.17 -12.94
CA PRO A 169 -15.71 12.59 -12.78
C PRO A 169 -15.04 12.81 -11.42
N GLN A 170 -13.88 13.47 -11.44
CA GLN A 170 -13.21 13.85 -10.21
C GLN A 170 -14.02 14.99 -9.58
N THR A 171 -14.76 14.71 -8.51
CA THR A 171 -15.17 15.76 -7.58
C THR A 171 -13.93 16.19 -6.81
N VAL A 172 -13.07 16.97 -7.49
CA VAL A 172 -12.12 17.82 -6.80
C VAL A 172 -12.97 18.93 -6.22
N SER A 173 -13.18 18.91 -4.91
CA SER A 173 -13.65 20.09 -4.18
C SER A 173 -12.58 21.18 -4.33
N GLN A 174 -12.66 21.92 -5.43
CA GLN A 174 -12.09 23.25 -5.57
C GLN A 174 -13.03 24.21 -4.83
N GLU A 175 -12.94 24.27 -3.52
CA GLU A 175 -13.47 25.39 -2.74
C GLU A 175 -12.46 25.67 -1.63
N GLU A 176 -11.48 26.50 -1.96
CA GLU A 176 -10.76 27.41 -1.06
C GLU A 176 -9.75 28.16 -1.94
N ASN A 177 -10.28 29.10 -2.71
CA ASN A 177 -9.53 30.24 -3.25
C ASN A 177 -10.58 31.25 -3.72
N GLU A 178 -10.90 32.21 -2.86
CA GLU A 178 -10.95 33.63 -3.20
C GLU A 178 -11.15 34.47 -1.92
N PRO A 179 -10.83 35.78 -1.96
CA PRO A 179 -9.86 36.46 -1.09
C PRO A 179 -10.35 36.90 0.29
#